data_AF-A0AA96WGK5-F1
#
_entry.id   AF-A0AA96WGK5-F1
#
_cell.length_a   1.000
_cell.length_b   1.000
_cell.length_c   1.000
_cell.angle_alpha   90.00
_cell.angle_beta   90.00
_cell.angle_gamma   90.00
#
_symmetry.space_group_name_H-M   'P 1'
#
loop_
_entity.id
_entity.type
_entity.pdbx_description
1 polymer ?
#
loop_
_entity_poly.entity_id
_entity_poly.type
_entity_poly.pdbx_seq_one_letter_code
_entity_poly.pdbx_strand_id
1 'polypeptide(L)'
;MNNATNKISEYFGGESSNLLWQYIQSMSPETVAQLSKPGSGEVMQVMERNIIGLLGGLPSEHFDITITTSREHMGRLLASAMMSGYFLRNAEQRMQFERALQTTEASAPEAE
;
A
#
# COMPACT_ATOMS: atom_id res chain seq x y z
N MET A 1 -29.39 -0.61 1.00
CA MET A 1 -27.98 -0.86 1.37
C MET A 1 -27.13 0.40 1.08
N ASN A 2 -27.55 1.57 1.57
CA ASN A 2 -27.07 2.87 1.04
C ASN A 2 -26.18 3.63 2.04
N ASN A 3 -25.97 3.05 3.23
CA ASN A 3 -25.32 3.74 4.35
C ASN A 3 -23.78 3.63 4.30
N ALA A 4 -23.23 2.58 3.67
CA ALA A 4 -21.79 2.40 3.56
C ALA A 4 -21.15 3.33 2.52
N THR A 5 -21.91 3.78 1.51
CA THR A 5 -21.42 4.71 0.46
C THR A 5 -21.21 6.12 1.01
N ASN A 6 -22.11 6.59 1.88
CA ASN A 6 -21.99 7.93 2.48
C ASN A 6 -20.75 8.07 3.37
N LYS A 7 -20.38 7.04 4.13
CA LYS A 7 -19.18 7.11 5.00
C LYS A 7 -17.88 7.30 4.23
N ILE A 8 -17.72 6.64 3.08
CA ILE A 8 -16.51 6.80 2.26
C ILE A 8 -16.45 8.20 1.67
N SER A 9 -17.61 8.76 1.30
CA SER A 9 -17.69 10.14 0.83
C SER A 9 -17.36 11.17 1.92
N GLU A 10 -17.65 10.89 3.20
CA GLU A 10 -17.20 11.74 4.33
C GLU A 10 -15.69 11.62 4.62
N TYR A 11 -15.07 10.45 4.44
CA TYR A 11 -13.63 10.28 4.63
C TYR A 11 -12.78 11.06 3.61
N PHE A 12 -13.31 11.25 2.40
CA PHE A 12 -12.62 11.96 1.31
C PHE A 12 -13.29 13.30 0.93
N GLY A 13 -14.33 13.71 1.66
CA GLY A 13 -15.17 14.86 1.33
C GLY A 13 -15.08 15.95 2.37
N GLY A 14 -14.20 16.91 2.13
CA GLY A 14 -14.17 18.22 2.78
C GLY A 14 -13.33 19.15 1.91
N GLU A 15 -13.80 20.38 1.71
CA GLU A 15 -13.25 21.44 0.84
C GLU A 15 -11.78 21.88 1.13
N SER A 16 -10.98 21.07 1.82
CA SER A 16 -9.53 21.21 1.83
C SER A 16 -8.95 20.55 0.58
N SER A 17 -8.26 21.32 -0.25
CA SER A 17 -7.39 20.82 -1.32
C SER A 17 -6.72 19.50 -0.92
N ASN A 18 -6.77 18.47 -1.77
CA ASN A 18 -6.24 17.14 -1.48
C ASN A 18 -4.77 17.22 -1.03
N LEU A 19 -4.56 17.21 0.29
CA LEU A 19 -3.26 17.46 0.92
C LEU A 19 -2.24 16.39 0.55
N LEU A 20 -2.69 15.14 0.41
CA LEU A 20 -1.87 14.04 -0.07
C LEU A 20 -1.39 14.29 -1.51
N TRP A 21 -2.28 14.77 -2.38
CA TRP A 21 -1.92 15.10 -3.75
C TRP A 21 -0.91 16.24 -3.81
N GLN A 22 -1.13 17.31 -3.04
CA GLN A 22 -0.17 18.42 -2.92
C GLN A 22 1.19 17.95 -2.38
N TYR A 23 1.19 17.05 -1.40
CA TYR A 23 2.39 16.47 -0.83
C TYR A 23 3.15 15.60 -1.84
N ILE A 24 2.46 14.76 -2.61
CA ILE A 24 3.09 13.97 -3.69
C ILE A 24 3.66 14.90 -4.77
N GLN A 25 2.95 15.97 -5.14
CA GLN A 25 3.41 16.94 -6.14
C GLN A 25 4.62 17.76 -5.69
N SER A 26 4.83 17.94 -4.38
CA SER A 26 5.99 18.65 -3.86
C SER A 26 7.25 17.77 -3.75
N MET A 27 7.12 16.45 -3.93
CA MET A 27 8.24 15.52 -3.94
C MET A 27 9.05 15.61 -5.23
N SER A 28 10.33 15.30 -5.14
CA SER A 28 11.16 15.10 -6.34
C SER A 28 10.73 13.83 -7.08
N PRO A 29 10.88 13.77 -8.42
CA PRO A 29 10.59 12.57 -9.20
C PRO A 29 11.36 11.33 -8.70
N GLU A 30 12.60 11.53 -8.23
CA GLU A 30 13.45 10.47 -7.69
C GLU A 30 12.87 9.89 -6.40
N THR A 31 12.34 10.76 -5.53
CA THR A 31 11.69 10.34 -4.28
C THR A 31 10.44 9.51 -4.59
N VAL A 32 9.61 9.98 -5.53
CA VAL A 32 8.42 9.23 -5.97
C VAL A 32 8.80 7.87 -6.56
N ALA A 33 9.84 7.84 -7.41
CA ALA A 33 10.32 6.61 -8.01
C ALA A 33 10.89 5.62 -6.98
N GLN A 34 11.56 6.10 -5.93
CA GLN A 34 12.03 5.27 -4.83
C GLN A 34 10.87 4.73 -4.00
N LEU A 35 9.90 5.58 -3.63
CA LEU A 35 8.74 5.18 -2.84
C LEU A 35 7.78 4.23 -3.59
N SER A 36 7.81 4.25 -4.92
CA SER A 36 7.03 3.34 -5.77
C SER A 36 7.61 1.93 -5.85
N LYS A 37 8.83 1.70 -5.34
CA LYS A 37 9.46 0.39 -5.33
C LYS A 37 9.16 -0.32 -4.00
N PRO A 38 8.68 -1.58 -4.03
CA PRO A 38 8.53 -2.35 -2.80
C PRO A 38 9.90 -2.59 -2.17
N GLY A 39 9.98 -2.46 -0.84
CA GLY A 39 11.24 -2.55 -0.09
C GLY A 39 11.83 -3.96 0.00
N SER A 40 11.04 -5.00 -0.28
CA SER A 40 11.50 -6.38 -0.33
C SER A 40 10.69 -7.26 -1.29
N GLY A 41 11.21 -8.45 -1.60
CA GLY A 41 10.50 -9.43 -2.42
C GLY A 41 9.22 -9.94 -1.76
N GLU A 42 9.21 -10.09 -0.44
CA GLU A 42 8.03 -10.49 0.33
C GLU A 42 6.91 -9.43 0.25
N VAL A 43 7.27 -8.14 0.33
CA VAL A 43 6.32 -7.03 0.15
C VAL A 43 5.71 -7.07 -1.25
N MET A 44 6.53 -7.30 -2.28
CA MET A 44 6.04 -7.44 -3.67
C MET A 44 5.02 -8.58 -3.80
N GLN A 45 5.32 -9.76 -3.24
CA GLN A 45 4.41 -10.91 -3.30
C GLN A 45 3.09 -10.64 -2.58
N VAL A 46 3.12 -9.97 -1.43
CA VAL A 46 1.90 -9.59 -0.70
C VAL A 46 1.07 -8.59 -1.50
N MET A 47 1.71 -7.59 -2.13
CA MET A 47 1.03 -6.63 -3.01
C MET A 47 0.38 -7.33 -4.20
N GLU A 48 1.10 -8.21 -4.90
CA GLU A 48 0.57 -8.99 -6.02
C GLU A 48 -0.65 -9.81 -5.61
N ARG A 49 -0.54 -10.54 -4.49
CA ARG A 49 -1.65 -11.35 -3.96
C ARG A 49 -2.86 -10.49 -3.57
N ASN A 50 -2.63 -9.28 -3.04
CA ASN A 50 -3.71 -8.34 -2.73
C ASN A 50 -4.41 -7.86 -4.00
N ILE A 51 -3.65 -7.48 -5.04
CA ILE A 51 -4.19 -7.04 -6.33
C ILE A 51 -4.98 -8.17 -7.01
N ILE A 52 -4.44 -9.39 -7.05
CA ILE A 52 -5.16 -10.58 -7.55
C ILE A 52 -6.44 -10.82 -6.74
N GLY A 53 -6.40 -10.63 -5.42
CA GLY A 53 -7.58 -10.72 -4.57
C GLY A 53 -8.65 -9.65 -4.87
N LEU A 54 -8.24 -8.45 -5.27
CA LEU A 54 -9.14 -7.34 -5.61
C LEU A 54 -9.72 -7.44 -7.03
N LEU A 55 -8.93 -7.91 -8.00
CA LEU A 55 -9.28 -7.88 -9.41
C LEU A 55 -9.66 -9.25 -9.99
N GLY A 56 -9.38 -10.33 -9.24
CA GLY A 56 -9.47 -11.69 -9.73
C GLY A 56 -8.16 -12.16 -10.38
N GLY A 57 -7.92 -13.47 -10.32
CA GLY A 57 -6.77 -14.09 -10.97
C GLY A 57 -7.13 -14.58 -12.37
N LEU A 58 -6.60 -13.92 -13.40
CA LEU A 58 -6.57 -14.44 -14.77
C LEU A 58 -5.11 -14.58 -15.22
N PRO A 59 -4.72 -15.67 -15.90
CA PRO A 59 -3.36 -15.84 -16.40
C PRO A 59 -3.05 -14.76 -17.44
N SER A 60 -2.22 -13.78 -17.10
CA SER A 60 -1.85 -12.68 -18.00
C SER A 60 -1.05 -13.16 -19.23
N GLU A 61 -0.41 -14.34 -19.17
CA GLU A 61 0.30 -14.95 -20.29
C GLU A 61 -0.62 -15.42 -21.43
N HIS A 62 -1.92 -15.57 -21.15
CA HIS A 62 -2.88 -16.13 -22.09
C HIS A 62 -4.03 -15.18 -22.44
N PHE A 63 -4.10 -14.03 -21.77
CA PHE A 63 -5.23 -13.12 -21.90
C PHE A 63 -4.79 -11.66 -21.82
N ASP A 64 -5.26 -10.85 -22.77
CA ASP A 64 -5.27 -9.39 -22.62
C ASP A 64 -6.39 -9.01 -21.63
N ILE A 65 -6.02 -8.51 -20.45
CA ILE A 65 -6.96 -8.19 -19.38
C ILE A 65 -7.38 -6.72 -19.46
N THR A 66 -8.68 -6.45 -19.62
CA THR A 66 -9.26 -5.11 -19.50
C THR A 66 -10.34 -5.10 -18.41
N ILE A 67 -10.22 -4.18 -17.46
CA ILE A 67 -11.13 -4.08 -16.31
C ILE A 67 -11.99 -2.83 -16.47
N THR A 68 -13.32 -3.01 -16.51
CA THR A 68 -14.28 -1.91 -16.56
C THR A 68 -14.99 -1.77 -15.21
N THR A 69 -15.02 -0.56 -14.66
CA THR A 69 -15.62 -0.30 -13.34
C THR A 69 -16.21 1.11 -13.25
N SER A 70 -17.12 1.33 -12.30
CA SER A 70 -17.69 2.66 -12.06
C SER A 70 -16.71 3.55 -11.29
N ARG A 71 -16.91 4.88 -11.35
CA ARG A 71 -16.15 5.84 -10.53
C ARG A 71 -16.22 5.49 -9.04
N GLU A 72 -17.39 5.09 -8.55
CA GLU A 72 -17.60 4.72 -7.15
C GLU A 72 -16.78 3.49 -6.77
N HIS A 73 -16.87 2.42 -7.56
CA HIS A 73 -16.13 1.19 -7.28
C HIS A 73 -14.62 1.39 -7.42
N MET A 74 -14.17 2.19 -8.39
CA MET A 74 -12.76 2.59 -8.51
C MET A 74 -12.29 3.35 -7.26
N GLY A 75 -13.08 4.33 -6.78
CA GLY A 75 -12.75 5.07 -5.57
C GLY A 75 -12.60 4.17 -4.34
N ARG A 76 -13.50 3.20 -4.16
CA ARG A 76 -13.39 2.20 -3.10
C ARG A 76 -12.15 1.33 -3.23
N LEU A 77 -11.81 0.92 -4.45
CA LEU A 77 -10.62 0.12 -4.72
C LEU A 77 -9.34 0.89 -4.38
N LEU A 78 -9.25 2.15 -4.78
CA LEU A 78 -8.12 3.03 -4.45
C LEU A 78 -8.00 3.24 -2.93
N ALA A 79 -9.11 3.52 -2.24
CA ALA A 79 -9.10 3.66 -0.79
C ALA A 79 -8.64 2.37 -0.08
N SER A 80 -9.10 1.21 -0.54
CA SER A 80 -8.67 -0.10 -0.04
C SER A 80 -7.18 -0.34 -0.28
N ALA A 81 -6.67 0.01 -1.47
CA ALA A 81 -5.26 -0.12 -1.81
C ALA A 81 -4.38 0.80 -0.93
N MET A 82 -4.81 2.05 -0.69
CA MET A 82 -4.11 2.98 0.20
C MET A 82 -4.01 2.44 1.63
N MET A 83 -5.12 1.95 2.20
CA MET A 83 -5.11 1.36 3.54
C MET A 83 -4.21 0.11 3.60
N SER A 84 -4.32 -0.78 2.61
CA SER A 84 -3.50 -1.99 2.54
C SER A 84 -2.01 -1.67 2.44
N GLY A 85 -1.64 -0.69 1.61
CA GLY A 85 -0.25 -0.23 1.47
C GLY A 85 0.30 0.36 2.78
N TYR A 86 -0.50 1.18 3.49
CA TYR A 86 -0.12 1.72 4.80
C TYR A 86 0.14 0.61 5.83
N PHE A 87 -0.76 -0.38 5.94
CA PHE A 87 -0.57 -1.50 6.85
C PHE A 87 0.65 -2.35 6.49
N LEU A 88 0.88 -2.59 5.20
CA LEU A 88 2.03 -3.35 4.74
C LEU A 88 3.35 -2.63 5.07
N ARG A 89 3.40 -1.31 4.88
CA ARG A 89 4.57 -0.51 5.27
C ARG A 89 4.83 -0.55 6.78
N ASN A 90 3.79 -0.46 7.60
CA ASN A 90 3.93 -0.56 9.05
C ASN A 90 4.44 -1.94 9.49
N ALA A 91 3.93 -3.01 8.86
CA ALA A 91 4.39 -4.37 9.12
C ALA A 91 5.88 -4.54 8.73
N GLU A 92 6.28 -4.00 7.58
CA GLU A 92 7.67 -4.00 7.14
C GLU A 92 8.58 -3.25 8.11
N GLN A 93 8.20 -2.04 8.54
CA GLN A 93 8.96 -1.25 9.50
C GLN A 93 9.13 -1.99 10.84
N ARG A 94 8.06 -2.61 11.34
CA ARG A 94 8.11 -3.41 12.57
C ARG A 94 9.07 -4.60 12.42
N MET A 95 8.99 -5.32 11.30
CA MET A 95 9.87 -6.46 11.03
C MET A 95 11.35 -6.02 10.92
N GLN A 96 11.62 -4.89 10.25
CA GLN A 96 12.98 -4.33 10.16
C GLN A 96 13.52 -3.95 11.54
N PHE A 97 12.67 -3.36 12.39
CA PHE A 97 13.03 -3.01 13.76
C PHE A 97 13.34 -4.26 14.61
N GLU A 98 12.49 -5.29 14.56
CA GLU A 98 12.70 -6.56 15.27
C GLU A 98 14.02 -7.23 14.85
N ARG A 99 14.35 -7.24 13.55
CA ARG A 99 15.64 -7.77 13.05
C ARG A 99 16.85 -6.97 13.53
N ALA A 100 16.74 -5.65 13.57
CA ALA A 100 17.81 -4.78 14.07
C ALA A 100 18.08 -5.01 15.57
N LEU A 101 17.04 -5.21 16.37
CA LEU A 101 17.18 -5.56 17.79
C LEU A 101 17.85 -6.92 17.99
N GLN A 102 17.42 -7.96 17.26
CA GLN A 102 18.04 -9.29 17.33
C GLN A 102 19.53 -9.27 16.97
N THR A 103 19.90 -8.48 15.97
CA THR A 103 21.31 -8.29 15.57
C THR A 103 22.11 -7.64 16.71
N THR A 104 21.51 -6.70 17.43
CA THR A 104 22.14 -6.02 18.57
C THR A 104 22.34 -6.99 19.74
N GLU A 105 21.33 -7.79 20.08
CA GLU A 105 21.40 -8.80 21.15
C GLU A 105 22.43 -9.90 20.85
N ALA A 106 22.51 -10.38 19.60
CA ALA A 106 23.50 -11.37 19.18
C ALA A 106 24.95 -10.84 19.16
N SER A 107 25.12 -9.52 19.17
CA SER A 107 26.44 -8.85 19.20
C SER A 107 26.88 -8.40 20.59
N ALA A 108 26.08 -8.64 21.63
CA ALA A 108 26.49 -8.39 23.00
C ALA A 108 27.59 -9.39 23.40
N PRO A 109 28.78 -8.92 23.85
CA PRO A 109 29.82 -9.82 24.32
C PRO A 109 29.29 -10.55 25.55
N GLU A 110 29.43 -11.88 25.57
CA GLU A 110 29.27 -12.68 26.78
C GLU A 110 30.20 -12.09 27.84
N ALA A 111 29.63 -11.39 28.83
CA ALA A 111 30.38 -10.92 29.98
C ALA A 111 30.71 -12.14 30.85
N GLU A 112 31.98 -12.55 30.82
CA GLU A 112 32.62 -13.42 31.83
C GLU A 112 32.53 -12.82 33.24
#